data_AF-A0AB39GTR2-F1
#
_entry.id   AF-A0AB39GTR2-F1
#
_cell.length_a   1.000
_cell.length_b   1.000
_cell.length_c   1.000
_cell.angle_alpha   90.00
_cell.angle_beta   90.00
_cell.angle_gamma   90.00
#
_symmetry.space_group_name_H-M   'P 1'
#
loop_
_entity.id
_entity.type
_entity.pdbx_description
1 polymer ?
#
loop_
_entity_poly.entity_id
_entity_poly.type
_entity_poly.pdbx_seq_one_letter_code
_entity_poly.pdbx_strand_id
1 'polypeptide(L)' 'MFQRLKSAGSRALVAIGGVAAAPFAMAQATPPDFSTLTASIDFSTVIAGVMSVAAVMVGVYVAIKGAKIVLQMVRGA' A
#
# COMPACT_ATOMS: atom_id res chain seq x y z
N MET A 1 -50.46 -10.05 43.26
CA MET A 1 -49.49 -10.98 42.63
C MET A 1 -49.35 -10.81 41.10
N PHE A 2 -50.26 -10.12 40.40
CA PHE A 2 -50.21 -9.93 38.93
C PHE A 2 -49.30 -8.81 38.40
N GLN A 3 -48.73 -7.97 39.27
CA GLN A 3 -47.89 -6.83 38.84
C GLN A 3 -46.43 -7.22 38.52
N ARG A 4 -45.92 -8.34 39.07
CA ARG A 4 -44.53 -8.78 38.79
C ARG A 4 -44.38 -9.40 37.40
N LEU A 5 -45.46 -9.96 36.85
CA LEU A 5 -45.49 -10.56 35.51
C LEU A 5 -45.38 -9.49 34.41
N LYS A 6 -45.96 -8.30 34.63
CA LYS A 6 -45.93 -7.18 33.67
C LYS A 6 -44.53 -6.55 33.54
N SER A 7 -43.70 -6.61 34.60
CA SER A 7 -42.31 -6.11 34.56
C SER A 7 -41.29 -7.10 33.98
N ALA A 8 -41.57 -8.41 34.05
CA ALA A 8 -40.72 -9.45 33.48
C ALA A 8 -40.87 -9.53 31.94
N GLY A 9 -42.10 -9.34 31.43
CA GLY A 9 -42.37 -9.36 29.99
C GLY A 9 -41.66 -8.26 29.21
N SER A 10 -41.50 -7.06 29.81
CA SER A 10 -40.85 -5.93 29.13
C SER A 10 -39.33 -6.07 29.04
N ARG A 11 -38.70 -6.86 29.91
CA ARG A 11 -37.26 -7.15 29.89
C ARG A 11 -36.90 -8.31 28.95
N ALA A 12 -37.82 -9.26 28.78
CA ALA A 12 -37.63 -10.40 27.89
C ALA A 12 -37.59 -9.98 26.40
N LEU A 13 -38.39 -8.98 26.00
CA LEU A 13 -38.43 -8.51 24.60
C LEU A 13 -37.13 -7.81 24.17
N VAL A 14 -36.46 -7.09 25.07
CA VAL A 14 -35.17 -6.44 24.79
C VAL A 14 -34.04 -7.47 24.69
N ALA A 15 -34.10 -8.54 25.48
CA ALA A 15 -33.15 -9.65 25.41
C ALA A 15 -33.28 -10.46 24.10
N ILE A 16 -34.48 -10.60 23.55
CA ILE A 16 -34.71 -11.32 22.29
C ILE A 16 -34.36 -10.43 21.08
N GLY A 17 -34.63 -9.11 21.15
CA GLY A 17 -34.25 -8.15 20.10
C GLY A 17 -32.74 -7.95 19.96
N GLY A 18 -31.98 -8.07 21.04
CA GLY A 18 -30.51 -7.95 21.02
C GLY A 18 -29.79 -9.13 20.38
N VAL A 19 -30.38 -10.33 20.39
CA VAL A 19 -29.79 -11.54 19.80
C VAL A 19 -29.99 -11.59 18.27
N ALA A 20 -31.04 -10.96 17.75
CA ALA A 20 -31.29 -10.89 16.30
C ALA A 20 -30.35 -9.91 15.55
N ALA A 21 -29.70 -8.99 16.26
CA ALA A 21 -28.67 -8.12 15.69
C ALA A 21 -27.25 -8.73 15.76
N ALA A 22 -27.11 -9.93 16.32
CA ALA A 22 -25.81 -10.57 16.54
C ALA A 22 -25.14 -11.21 15.30
N PRO A 23 -25.79 -11.52 14.15
CA PRO A 23 -25.03 -12.10 13.04
C PRO A 23 -24.37 -11.05 12.13
N PHE A 24 -24.61 -9.74 12.34
CA PHE A 24 -23.98 -8.69 11.52
C PHE A 24 -22.72 -8.08 12.16
N ALA A 25 -22.38 -8.50 13.38
CA ALA A 25 -21.10 -8.19 13.99
C ALA A 25 -20.16 -9.39 13.81
N MET A 26 -19.08 -9.17 13.06
CA MET A 26 -17.86 -9.99 13.03
C MET A 26 -17.76 -11.05 11.93
N ALA A 27 -17.51 -10.58 10.71
CA ALA A 27 -16.34 -11.03 9.97
C ALA A 27 -15.96 -9.95 8.94
N GLN A 28 -15.28 -8.89 9.40
CA GLN A 28 -14.34 -8.25 8.49
C GLN A 28 -13.32 -9.33 8.18
N ALA A 29 -13.44 -9.98 7.01
CA ALA A 29 -12.46 -10.93 6.55
C ALA A 29 -11.12 -10.20 6.55
N THR A 30 -10.23 -10.51 7.49
CA THR A 30 -8.86 -10.03 7.47
C THR A 30 -8.31 -10.42 6.11
N PRO A 31 -7.91 -9.45 5.26
CA PRO A 31 -7.33 -9.78 3.97
C PRO A 31 -6.13 -10.72 4.21
N PRO A 32 -5.92 -11.73 3.36
CA PRO A 32 -4.75 -12.60 3.49
C PRO A 32 -3.47 -11.76 3.45
N ASP A 33 -2.59 -11.96 4.42
CA ASP A 33 -1.27 -11.32 4.42
C ASP A 33 -0.34 -12.07 3.46
N PHE A 34 0.11 -11.37 2.43
CA PHE A 34 1.06 -11.88 1.44
C PHE A 34 2.49 -11.39 1.68
N SER A 35 2.75 -10.67 2.77
CA SER A 35 4.07 -10.14 3.11
C SER A 35 5.12 -11.25 3.15
N THR A 36 4.75 -12.45 3.61
CA THR A 36 5.64 -13.62 3.62
C THR A 36 6.05 -14.07 2.21
N LEU A 37 5.19 -13.89 1.21
CA LEU A 37 5.49 -14.23 -0.19
C LEU A 37 6.28 -13.11 -0.87
N THR A 38 5.90 -11.85 -0.65
CA THR A 38 6.51 -10.69 -1.33
C THR A 38 7.83 -10.23 -0.71
N ALA A 39 8.04 -10.43 0.59
CA ALA A 39 9.29 -10.08 1.26
C ALA A 39 10.47 -10.97 0.84
N SER A 40 10.20 -12.15 0.27
CA SER A 40 11.25 -13.02 -0.27
C SER A 40 11.84 -12.53 -1.60
N ILE A 41 11.22 -11.53 -2.24
CA ILE A 41 11.67 -10.99 -3.52
C ILE A 41 12.62 -9.81 -3.27
N ASP A 42 13.90 -9.99 -3.58
CA ASP A 42 14.90 -8.93 -3.54
C ASP A 42 15.06 -8.25 -4.91
N PHE A 43 14.86 -6.93 -4.94
CA PHE A 43 15.04 -6.08 -6.13
C PHE A 43 16.35 -5.29 -6.14
N SER A 44 17.22 -5.46 -5.14
CA SER A 44 18.47 -4.72 -5.01
C SER A 44 19.35 -4.83 -6.27
N THR A 45 19.48 -6.04 -6.81
CA THR A 45 20.25 -6.31 -8.04
C THR A 45 19.62 -5.67 -9.28
N VAL A 46 18.29 -5.66 -9.38
CA VAL A 46 17.55 -5.00 -10.47
C VAL A 46 17.76 -3.49 -10.42
N ILE A 47 17.63 -2.90 -9.23
CA ILE A 47 17.85 -1.46 -9.02
C ILE A 47 19.30 -1.09 -9.40
N ALA A 48 20.28 -1.86 -8.93
CA ALA A 48 21.69 -1.65 -9.28
C ALA A 48 21.92 -1.75 -10.81
N GLY A 49 21.30 -2.73 -11.46
CA GLY A 49 21.33 -2.88 -12.92
C GLY A 49 20.79 -1.66 -13.65
N VAL A 50 19.59 -1.18 -13.28
CA VAL A 50 18.97 0.00 -13.90
C VAL A 50 19.81 1.27 -13.67
N MET A 51 20.33 1.46 -12.45
CA MET A 51 21.19 2.60 -12.13
C MET A 51 22.50 2.57 -12.92
N SER A 52 23.08 1.39 -13.18
CA SER A 52 24.28 1.27 -14.02
C SER A 52 24.05 1.76 -15.45
N VAL A 53 22.90 1.39 -16.05
CA VAL A 53 22.52 1.84 -17.40
C VAL A 53 22.26 3.35 -17.41
N ALA A 54 21.55 3.86 -16.39
CA ALA A 54 21.30 5.29 -16.24
C ALA A 54 22.60 6.09 -16.15
N ALA A 55 23.58 5.62 -15.37
CA ALA A 55 24.88 6.26 -15.22
C ALA A 55 25.64 6.36 -16.55
N VAL A 56 25.61 5.31 -17.38
CA VAL A 56 26.22 5.32 -18.72
C VAL A 56 25.55 6.37 -19.61
N MET A 57 24.21 6.42 -19.61
CA MET A 57 23.46 7.40 -20.41
C MET A 57 23.79 8.85 -20.01
N VAL A 58 23.89 9.11 -18.70
CA VAL A 58 24.31 10.42 -18.19
C VAL A 58 25.73 10.75 -18.64
N GLY A 59 26.66 9.79 -18.55
CA GLY A 59 28.05 9.98 -19.00
C GLY A 59 28.15 10.36 -20.47
N VAL A 60 27.42 9.67 -21.35
CA VAL A 60 27.36 9.98 -22.78
C VAL A 60 26.77 11.38 -23.01
N TYR A 61 25.69 11.73 -22.33
CA TYR A 61 25.08 13.06 -22.47
C TYR A 61 26.04 14.19 -22.06
N VAL A 62 26.74 14.02 -20.93
CA VAL A 62 27.74 14.98 -20.45
C VAL A 62 28.88 15.13 -21.47
N ALA A 63 29.38 14.03 -22.03
CA ALA A 63 30.43 14.07 -23.05
C ALA A 63 29.99 14.84 -24.30
N ILE A 64 28.77 14.58 -24.80
CA ILE A 64 28.21 15.29 -25.96
C ILE A 64 28.09 16.80 -25.66
N LYS A 65 27.56 17.15 -24.48
CA LYS A 65 27.38 18.56 -24.10
C LYS A 65 28.72 19.27 -23.90
N GLY A 66 29.70 18.60 -23.30
CA GLY A 66 31.06 19.12 -23.17
C GLY A 66 31.70 19.38 -24.54
N ALA A 67 31.64 18.42 -25.45
CA ALA A 67 32.17 18.58 -26.81
C ALA A 67 31.49 19.74 -27.55
N LYS A 68 30.16 19.88 -27.43
CA LYS A 68 29.41 20.97 -28.07
C LYS A 68 29.87 22.35 -27.61
N ILE A 69 30.13 22.52 -26.31
CA ILE A 69 30.63 23.79 -25.75
C ILE A 69 31.99 24.14 -26.36
N VAL A 70 32.92 23.19 -26.38
CA VAL A 70 34.27 23.40 -26.95
C VAL A 70 34.18 23.75 -28.45
N LEU A 71 33.36 23.03 -29.21
CA LEU A 71 33.18 23.30 -30.64
C LEU A 71 32.58 24.70 -30.88
N GLN A 72 31.68 25.18 -30.03
CA GLN A 72 31.12 26.53 -30.14
C GLN A 72 32.17 27.61 -29.87
N MET A 73 33.09 27.38 -28.92
CA MET A 73 34.18 28.31 -28.63
C MET A 73 35.12 28.46 -29.84
N VAL A 74 35.50 27.34 -30.47
CA VAL A 74 36.37 27.36 -31.66
C VAL A 74 35.67 27.98 -32.86
N ARG A 75 34.35 27.79 -33.01
CA ARG A 75 33.60 28.32 -34.15
C ARG A 75 33.28 29.82 -34.04
N GLY A 76 33.45 30.41 -32.86
CA GLY A 76 33.27 31.84 -32.61
C GLY A 76 34.58 32.64 -32.59
N ALA A 77 35.74 31.97 -32.66
CA ALA A 77 37.05 32.56 -32.89
C ALA A 77 37.38 32.59 -34.39
#